data_AF-A0A925AA60-F1
#
_entry.id   AF-A0A925AA60-F1
#
_cell.length_a   1.000
_cell.length_b   1.000
_cell.length_c   1.000
_cell.angle_alpha   90.00
_cell.angle_beta   90.00
_cell.angle_gamma   90.00
#
_symmetry.space_group_name_H-M   'P 1'
#
loop_
_entity.id
_entity.type
_entity.pdbx_description
1 polymer ?
#
loop_
_entity_poly.entity_id
_entity_poly.type
_entity_poly.pdbx_seq_one_letter_code
_entity_poly.pdbx_strand_id
1 'polypeptide(L)'
;FSHDVMMQVVQKHTDKNNVSESFKWKNHDIEQKLTQIRFAPKNMDWSISYWIYGDQVLFAGSGYEKYAFVVYSREFAQLMKLMWQQVWSVSE
;
A
#
# COMPACT_ATOMS: atom_id res chain seq x y z
N PHE A 1 19.79 -8.37 11.17
CA PHE A 1 19.26 -7.72 9.96
C PHE A 1 18.30 -6.63 10.40
N SER A 2 18.79 -5.40 10.55
CA SER A 2 17.94 -4.22 10.81
C SER A 2 17.25 -3.88 9.50
N HIS A 3 15.92 -4.02 9.43
CA HIS A 3 15.16 -3.50 8.30
C HIS A 3 14.67 -2.12 8.74
N ASP A 4 15.29 -1.06 8.21
CA ASP A 4 15.05 0.32 8.65
C ASP A 4 13.71 0.89 8.13
N VAL A 5 13.02 0.19 7.22
CA VAL A 5 11.66 0.52 6.76
C VAL A 5 10.81 -0.75 6.80
N MET A 6 9.76 -0.73 7.63
CA MET A 6 8.82 -1.83 7.82
C MET A 6 7.72 -1.86 6.75
N MET A 7 7.36 -0.71 6.16
CA MET A 7 6.27 -0.64 5.20
C MET A 7 6.40 0.52 4.21
N GLN A 8 6.15 0.25 2.94
CA GLN A 8 6.05 1.26 1.89
C GLN A 8 4.63 1.29 1.36
N VAL A 9 4.05 2.48 1.26
CA VAL A 9 2.63 2.66 0.94
C VAL A 9 2.48 3.70 -0.17
N VAL A 10 1.73 3.35 -1.21
CA VAL A 10 1.22 4.34 -2.17
C VAL A 10 -0.25 4.60 -1.86
N GLN A 11 -0.59 5.87 -1.65
CA GLN A 11 -1.98 6.32 -1.50
C GLN A 11 -2.43 7.08 -2.75
N LYS A 12 -3.74 7.15 -2.98
CA LYS A 12 -4.27 7.97 -4.07
C LYS A 12 -3.98 9.43 -3.82
N HIS A 13 -3.85 10.21 -4.90
CA HIS A 13 -3.73 11.65 -4.78
C HIS A 13 -4.92 12.30 -4.05
N THR A 14 -6.12 11.76 -4.26
CA THR A 14 -7.37 12.23 -3.65
C THR A 14 -7.41 12.04 -2.14
N ASP A 15 -6.64 11.09 -1.62
CA ASP A 15 -6.72 10.65 -0.22
C ASP A 15 -5.77 11.45 0.68
N LYS A 16 -4.97 12.37 0.12
CA LYS A 16 -4.02 13.24 0.84
C LYS A 16 -4.59 13.88 2.10
N ASN A 17 -5.87 14.25 2.07
CA ASN A 17 -6.56 14.94 3.16
C ASN A 17 -7.60 14.06 3.87
N ASN A 18 -7.74 12.79 3.48
CA ASN A 18 -8.89 11.96 3.86
C ASN A 18 -8.45 10.54 4.23
N VAL A 19 -7.42 10.44 5.06
CA VAL A 19 -6.95 9.17 5.63
C VAL A 19 -7.80 8.87 6.87
N SER A 20 -8.42 7.70 6.94
CA SER A 20 -9.19 7.31 8.12
C SER A 20 -8.29 7.28 9.37
N GLU A 21 -8.88 7.50 10.53
CA GLU A 21 -8.15 7.50 11.79
C GLU A 21 -7.42 6.17 12.06
N SER A 22 -7.99 5.06 11.60
CA SER A 22 -7.37 3.72 11.66
C SER A 22 -6.11 3.57 10.78
N PHE A 23 -5.91 4.45 9.80
CA PHE A 23 -4.69 4.51 8.98
C PHE A 23 -3.77 5.68 9.37
N LYS A 24 -4.08 6.41 10.46
CA LYS A 24 -3.13 7.36 11.04
C LYS A 24 -2.03 6.59 11.75
N TRP A 25 -0.83 6.64 11.17
CA TRP A 25 0.37 6.06 11.77
C TRP A 25 0.62 6.64 13.15
N LYS A 26 1.11 5.82 14.08
CA LYS A 26 1.44 6.30 15.41
C LYS A 26 2.67 7.20 15.34
N ASN A 27 2.79 8.15 16.25
CA ASN A 27 3.98 9.02 16.35
C ASN A 27 5.29 8.21 16.39
N HIS A 28 5.26 7.04 17.05
CA HIS A 28 6.36 6.10 17.09
C HIS A 28 6.82 5.62 15.69
N ASP A 29 5.89 5.30 14.79
CA ASP A 29 6.19 4.80 13.45
C ASP A 29 6.85 5.90 12.59
N ILE A 30 6.42 7.15 12.80
CA ILE A 30 6.96 8.34 12.14
C ILE A 30 8.36 8.64 12.67
N GLU A 31 8.55 8.65 14.00
CA GLU A 31 9.83 8.92 14.66
C GLU A 31 10.90 7.90 14.28
N GLN A 32 10.52 6.62 14.22
CA GLN A 32 11.42 5.53 13.83
C GLN A 32 11.54 5.34 12.31
N LYS A 33 10.87 6.15 11.49
CA LYS A 33 10.85 6.05 10.03
C LYS A 33 10.47 4.65 9.52
N LEU A 34 9.61 3.94 10.25
CA LEU A 34 9.20 2.58 9.92
C LEU A 34 8.30 2.53 8.68
N THR A 35 7.73 3.67 8.29
CA THR A 35 6.82 3.75 7.14
C THR A 35 7.26 4.84 6.18
N GLN A 36 7.19 4.54 4.88
CA GLN A 36 7.35 5.53 3.81
C GLN A 36 6.07 5.58 2.98
N ILE A 37 5.51 6.79 2.86
CA ILE A 37 4.28 7.03 2.10
C ILE A 37 4.62 7.89 0.89
N ARG A 38 4.06 7.53 -0.25
CA ARG A 38 4.01 8.37 -1.45
C ARG A 38 2.58 8.47 -1.96
N PHE A 39 2.29 9.53 -2.70
CA PHE A 39 1.01 9.72 -3.33
C PHE A 39 1.13 9.50 -4.84
N ALA A 40 0.20 8.71 -5.38
CA ALA A 40 0.12 8.46 -6.81
C ALA A 40 -0.15 9.77 -7.59
N PRO A 41 0.18 9.81 -8.89
CA PRO A 41 -0.19 10.90 -9.77
C PRO A 41 -1.70 11.19 -9.79
N LYS A 42 -2.08 12.44 -10.08
CA LYS A 42 -3.49 12.89 -10.09
C LYS A 42 -4.41 12.10 -11.03
N ASN A 43 -3.84 11.50 -12.08
CA ASN A 43 -4.55 10.73 -13.10
C ASN A 43 -4.57 9.22 -12.82
N MET A 44 -4.10 8.77 -11.66
CA MET A 44 -4.11 7.37 -11.26
C MET A 44 -5.13 7.14 -10.14
N ASP A 45 -6.04 6.20 -10.38
CA ASP A 45 -7.12 5.85 -9.45
C ASP A 45 -7.38 4.33 -9.49
N TRP A 46 -7.93 3.79 -8.41
CA TRP A 46 -8.21 2.36 -8.25
C TRP A 46 -9.40 2.10 -7.31
N SER A 47 -10.19 1.07 -7.56
CA SER A 47 -11.33 0.71 -6.68
C SER A 47 -10.97 -0.25 -5.56
N ILE A 48 -9.86 -0.99 -5.70
CA ILE A 48 -9.40 -2.02 -4.78
C ILE A 48 -7.94 -1.76 -4.44
N SER A 49 -7.59 -1.85 -3.17
CA SER A 49 -6.22 -1.76 -2.70
C SER A 49 -5.65 -3.17 -2.48
N TYR A 50 -4.33 -3.29 -2.54
CA TYR A 50 -3.66 -4.54 -2.24
C TYR A 50 -2.42 -4.35 -1.36
N TRP A 51 -2.10 -5.39 -0.60
CA TRP A 51 -0.94 -5.49 0.28
C TRP A 51 -0.16 -6.74 -0.07
N ILE A 52 1.16 -6.63 -0.12
CA ILE A 52 2.06 -7.73 -0.43
C ILE A 52 2.88 -8.05 0.81
N TYR A 53 2.79 -9.28 1.30
CA TYR A 53 3.56 -9.78 2.43
C TYR A 53 4.17 -11.14 2.09
N GLY A 54 5.49 -11.19 1.95
CA GLY A 54 6.19 -12.40 1.50
C GLY A 54 5.64 -12.88 0.15
N ASP A 55 5.14 -14.12 0.14
CA ASP A 55 4.58 -14.79 -1.04
C ASP A 55 3.03 -14.69 -1.11
N GLN A 56 2.45 -13.69 -0.45
CA GLN A 56 1.01 -13.50 -0.32
C GLN A 56 0.58 -12.10 -0.74
N VAL A 57 -0.57 -12.01 -1.39
CA VAL A 57 -1.20 -10.74 -1.75
C VAL A 57 -2.62 -10.69 -1.21
N LEU A 58 -2.90 -9.73 -0.33
CA LEU A 58 -4.24 -9.41 0.14
C LEU A 58 -4.83 -8.33 -0.77
N PHE A 59 -6.02 -8.58 -1.32
CA PHE A 59 -6.85 -7.53 -1.93
C PHE A 59 -7.97 -7.17 -0.98
N ALA A 60 -8.22 -5.86 -0.80
CA ALA A 60 -9.38 -5.38 -0.06
C ALA A 60 -9.97 -4.14 -0.73
N GLY A 61 -11.28 -4.17 -0.97
CA GLY A 61 -12.06 -3.01 -1.39
C GLY A 61 -12.77 -2.37 -0.19
N SER A 62 -12.85 -1.04 -0.16
CA SER A 62 -13.49 -0.29 0.94
C SER A 62 -14.81 0.38 0.53
N GLY A 63 -15.50 -0.16 -0.47
CA GLY A 63 -16.75 0.38 -1.02
C GLY A 63 -18.01 -0.33 -0.53
N TYR A 64 -18.99 -0.45 -1.43
CA TYR A 64 -20.28 -1.11 -1.23
C TYR A 64 -20.13 -2.62 -1.00
N GLU A 65 -19.22 -3.25 -1.74
CA GLU A 65 -18.92 -4.67 -1.62
C GLU A 65 -17.77 -4.85 -0.63
N LYS A 66 -18.10 -5.32 0.58
CA LYS A 66 -17.11 -5.64 1.62
C LYS A 66 -16.54 -7.03 1.35
N TYR A 67 -15.58 -7.11 0.45
CA TYR A 67 -14.81 -8.33 0.24
C TYR A 67 -13.32 -8.08 0.40
N ALA A 68 -12.67 -9.12 0.89
CA ALA A 68 -11.24 -9.24 0.93
C ALA A 68 -10.88 -10.69 0.62
N PHE A 69 -9.80 -10.90 -0.11
CA PHE A 69 -9.29 -12.23 -0.40
C PHE A 69 -7.77 -12.21 -0.46
N VAL A 70 -7.18 -13.35 -0.15
CA VAL A 70 -5.72 -13.54 -0.15
C VAL A 70 -5.35 -14.55 -1.22
N VAL A 71 -4.39 -14.19 -2.05
CA VAL A 71 -3.76 -15.10 -3.01
C VAL A 71 -2.41 -15.54 -2.44
N TYR A 72 -2.25 -16.85 -2.25
CA TYR A 72 -1.00 -17.49 -1.81
C TYR A 72 -0.27 -18.02 -3.03
N SER A 73 0.65 -17.24 -3.59
CA SER A 73 1.48 -17.66 -4.73
C SER A 73 2.69 -16.74 -4.81
N ARG A 74 3.86 -17.36 -4.86
CA ARG A 74 5.14 -16.65 -4.99
C ARG A 74 5.25 -15.93 -6.33
N GLU A 75 4.91 -16.57 -7.44
CA GLU A 75 4.97 -15.94 -8.76
C GLU A 75 4.01 -14.76 -8.87
N PHE A 76 2.79 -14.92 -8.32
CA PHE A 76 1.79 -13.86 -8.32
C PHE A 76 2.25 -12.67 -7.46
N ALA A 77 2.77 -12.93 -6.26
CA ALA A 77 3.31 -11.88 -5.39
C ALA A 77 4.46 -11.11 -6.04
N GLN A 78 5.35 -11.80 -6.77
CA GLN A 78 6.44 -11.17 -7.53
C GLN A 78 5.92 -10.26 -8.64
N LEU A 79 4.92 -10.70 -9.41
CA LEU A 79 4.30 -9.88 -10.45
C LEU A 79 3.64 -8.64 -9.86
N MET A 80 2.84 -8.80 -8.81
CA MET A 80 2.17 -7.68 -8.14
C MET A 80 3.18 -6.70 -7.53
N LYS A 81 4.33 -7.20 -7.03
CA LYS A 81 5.41 -6.35 -6.53
C LYS A 81 6.02 -5.52 -7.64
N LEU A 82 6.23 -6.07 -8.83
CA LEU A 82 6.71 -5.30 -9.99
C LEU A 82 5.73 -4.17 -10.36
N MET A 83 4.42 -4.48 -10.42
CA MET A 83 3.39 -3.48 -10.67
C MET A 83 3.40 -2.37 -9.62
N TRP A 84 3.50 -2.75 -8.34
CA TRP A 84 3.60 -1.81 -7.24
C TRP A 84 4.86 -0.92 -7.34
N GLN A 85 6.01 -1.49 -7.69
CA GLN A 85 7.26 -0.75 -7.87
C GLN A 85 7.17 0.27 -9.00
N GLN A 86 6.46 -0.05 -10.08
CA GLN A 86 6.21 0.91 -11.16
C GLN A 86 5.40 2.11 -10.66
N VAL A 87 4.33 1.86 -9.91
CA VAL A 87 3.52 2.93 -9.30
C VAL A 87 4.36 3.75 -8.32
N TRP A 88 5.15 3.09 -7.46
CA TRP A 88 6.03 3.74 -6.51
C TRP A 88 7.03 4.69 -7.19
N SER A 89 7.59 4.29 -8.34
CA SER A 89 8.59 5.08 -9.08
C SER A 89 8.06 6.42 -9.61
N VAL A 90 6.75 6.50 -9.88
CA VAL A 90 6.07 7.70 -10.39
C VAL A 90 5.27 8.45 -9.30
N SER A 91 5.33 7.98 -8.05
CA SER A 91 4.65 8.60 -6.91
C SER A 91 5.56 9.57 -6.17
N GLU A 92 4.97 10.57 -5.51
CA GLU A 92 5.65 11.66 -4.76
C GLU A 92 5.34 11.64 -3.27
#